data_AF-A0A961XFE5-F1
#
_entry.id   AF-A0A961XFE5-F1
#
_cell.length_a   1.000
_cell.length_b   1.000
_cell.length_c   1.000
_cell.angle_alpha   90.00
_cell.angle_beta   90.00
_cell.angle_gamma   90.00
#
_symmetry.space_group_name_H-M   'P 1'
#
loop_
_entity.id
_entity.type
_entity.pdbx_description
1 polymer ?
#
loop_
_entity_poly.entity_id
_entity_poly.type
_entity_poly.pdbx_seq_one_letter_code
_entity_poly.pdbx_strand_id
1 'polypeptide(L)'
;ASLGFWPGLPFLMPLDPRARLTAPKYNPPRTNTPQGAIGLGGAANSIYPVATPGGYQIFARTPVPIWDSTGRRPAFGGGLCLFRPGDRIRFVPVTREEYDATEAAVNEERYDYTIVEYQKFVVRSYNGWVAKVGAGATTGATA
;
A
#
# COMPACT_ATOMS: atom_id res chain seq x y z
N ALA A 1 -11.09 -3.60 -1.81
CA ALA A 1 -9.73 -4.03 -1.45
C ALA A 1 -9.85 -5.31 -0.64
N SER A 2 -9.04 -6.32 -0.94
CA SER A 2 -9.01 -7.62 -0.25
C SER A 2 -7.61 -7.90 0.29
N LEU A 3 -7.50 -8.85 1.20
CA LEU A 3 -6.23 -9.45 1.62
C LEU A 3 -6.21 -10.86 1.05
N GLY A 4 -5.15 -11.25 0.33
CA GLY A 4 -5.09 -12.58 -0.28
C GLY A 4 -4.06 -12.68 -1.41
N PHE A 5 -4.02 -13.83 -2.11
CA PHE A 5 -2.91 -14.32 -2.95
C PHE A 5 -1.72 -14.88 -2.17
N TRP A 6 -1.15 -14.09 -1.26
CA TRP A 6 -0.24 -14.57 -0.21
C TRP A 6 -0.76 -14.08 1.15
N PRO A 7 -0.61 -14.82 2.26
CA PRO A 7 -0.98 -14.34 3.58
C PRO A 7 -0.52 -12.90 3.86
N GLY A 8 -1.47 -12.02 4.15
CA GLY A 8 -1.22 -10.62 4.45
C GLY A 8 -0.93 -9.69 3.25
N LEU A 9 -0.98 -10.19 2.01
CA LEU A 9 -0.79 -9.35 0.81
C LEU A 9 -2.04 -8.49 0.55
N PRO A 10 -1.93 -7.15 0.57
CA PRO A 10 -3.06 -6.25 0.38
C PRO A 10 -3.28 -5.90 -1.10
N PHE A 11 -4.50 -6.14 -1.58
CA PHE A 11 -4.97 -5.61 -2.85
C PHE A 11 -5.57 -4.22 -2.68
N LEU A 12 -4.77 -3.21 -3.01
CA LEU A 12 -5.10 -1.80 -2.85
C LEU A 12 -5.65 -1.22 -4.15
N MET A 13 -6.64 -0.36 -4.02
CA MET A 13 -7.14 0.46 -5.12
C MET A 13 -7.09 1.93 -4.68
N PRO A 14 -6.70 2.86 -5.57
CA PRO A 14 -6.69 4.27 -5.24
C PRO A 14 -8.12 4.77 -4.97
N LEU A 15 -8.28 5.56 -3.91
CA LEU A 15 -9.55 6.24 -3.62
C LEU A 15 -9.74 7.47 -4.51
N ASP A 16 -8.65 8.13 -4.94
CA ASP A 16 -8.74 9.19 -5.93
C ASP A 16 -8.79 8.59 -7.34
N PRO A 17 -9.88 8.76 -8.11
CA PRO A 17 -9.95 8.24 -9.47
C PRO A 17 -8.85 8.77 -10.38
N ARG A 18 -8.32 9.97 -10.12
CA ARG A 18 -7.23 10.60 -10.88
C ARG A 18 -5.89 9.93 -10.63
N ALA A 19 -5.73 9.25 -9.51
CA ALA A 19 -4.52 8.50 -9.15
C ALA A 19 -4.55 7.05 -9.68
N ARG A 20 -5.53 6.70 -10.54
CA ARG A 20 -5.65 5.38 -11.13
C ARG A 20 -4.62 5.19 -12.25
N LEU A 21 -3.48 4.62 -11.89
CA LEU A 21 -2.49 4.15 -12.84
C LEU A 21 -2.77 2.69 -13.22
N THR A 22 -2.44 2.32 -14.46
CA THR A 22 -2.53 0.93 -14.92
C THR A 22 -1.26 0.49 -15.62
N ALA A 23 -0.77 -0.69 -15.29
CA ALA A 23 0.37 -1.28 -15.99
C ALA A 23 0.20 -2.80 -16.13
N PRO A 24 0.70 -3.41 -17.22
CA PRO A 24 0.65 -4.87 -17.39
C PRO A 24 1.54 -5.57 -16.37
N LYS A 25 1.21 -6.83 -16.07
CA LYS A 25 2.08 -7.70 -15.28
C LYS A 25 3.22 -8.23 -16.15
N TYR A 26 4.35 -8.55 -15.52
CA TYR A 26 5.47 -9.25 -16.14
C TYR A 26 5.06 -10.59 -16.74
N ASN A 27 5.66 -10.94 -17.87
CA ASN A 27 5.55 -12.24 -18.52
C ASN A 27 6.94 -12.67 -19.04
N PRO A 28 7.62 -13.66 -18.43
CA PRO A 28 7.21 -14.40 -17.23
C PRO A 28 7.31 -13.55 -15.95
N PRO A 29 6.62 -13.94 -14.85
CA PRO A 29 6.76 -13.26 -13.56
C PRO A 29 8.17 -13.44 -12.97
N ARG A 30 8.58 -12.52 -12.08
CA ARG A 30 9.83 -12.70 -11.33
C ARG A 30 9.70 -13.87 -10.37
N THR A 31 10.77 -14.65 -10.26
CA THR A 31 10.89 -15.75 -9.29
C THR A 31 11.11 -15.25 -7.87
N ASN A 32 11.65 -14.03 -7.70
CA ASN A 32 11.87 -13.43 -6.40
C ASN A 32 11.55 -11.92 -6.45
N THR A 33 10.68 -11.46 -5.55
CA THR A 33 10.41 -10.05 -5.28
C THR A 33 10.65 -9.81 -3.79
N PRO A 34 11.48 -8.81 -3.41
CA PRO A 34 11.87 -8.64 -2.01
C PRO A 34 10.69 -8.22 -1.13
N GLN A 35 10.77 -8.56 0.15
CA GLN A 35 9.84 -8.08 1.17
C GLN A 35 9.77 -6.54 1.18
N GLY A 36 8.56 -6.03 1.38
CA GLY A 36 8.27 -4.60 1.40
C GLY A 36 8.24 -3.95 0.01
N ALA A 37 8.51 -4.71 -1.07
CA ALA A 37 8.36 -4.18 -2.42
C ALA A 37 6.92 -3.71 -2.64
N ILE A 38 6.76 -2.61 -3.35
CA ILE A 38 5.47 -2.03 -3.70
C ILE A 38 5.35 -2.13 -5.22
N GLY A 39 4.25 -2.74 -5.66
CA GLY A 39 4.02 -2.98 -7.07
C GLY A 39 2.63 -2.62 -7.55
N LEU A 40 2.52 -2.41 -8.86
CA LEU A 40 1.30 -2.17 -9.61
C LEU A 40 1.07 -3.30 -10.61
N GLY A 41 -0.15 -3.84 -10.67
CA GLY A 41 -0.55 -4.88 -11.62
C GLY A 41 -1.99 -4.68 -12.08
N GLY A 42 -2.18 -4.35 -13.35
CA GLY A 42 -3.43 -3.75 -13.80
C GLY A 42 -3.67 -2.44 -13.06
N ALA A 43 -4.85 -2.25 -12.50
CA ALA A 43 -5.20 -1.07 -11.68
C ALA A 43 -4.97 -1.26 -10.17
N ALA A 44 -4.46 -2.42 -9.75
CA ALA A 44 -4.28 -2.76 -8.34
C ALA A 44 -2.84 -2.54 -7.89
N ASN A 45 -2.68 -1.97 -6.70
CA ASN A 45 -1.40 -1.85 -6.01
C ASN A 45 -1.30 -2.87 -4.89
N SER A 46 -0.07 -3.25 -4.53
CA SER A 46 0.18 -4.16 -3.40
C SER A 46 1.54 -3.92 -2.77
N ILE A 47 1.66 -4.33 -1.50
CA ILE A 47 2.92 -4.41 -0.77
C ILE A 47 3.23 -5.89 -0.56
N TYR A 48 4.43 -6.35 -0.92
CA TYR A 48 4.83 -7.74 -0.75
C TYR A 48 5.16 -8.02 0.72
N PRO A 49 4.40 -8.89 1.44
CA PRO A 49 4.58 -9.09 2.88
C PRO A 49 5.86 -9.86 3.23
N VAL A 50 6.30 -10.72 2.32
CA VAL A 50 7.52 -11.53 2.41
C VAL A 50 8.19 -11.60 1.04
N ALA A 51 9.42 -12.11 0.97
CA ALA A 51 10.07 -12.41 -0.30
C ALA A 51 9.32 -13.55 -1.02
N THR A 52 8.79 -13.29 -2.21
CA THR A 52 7.93 -14.24 -2.94
C THR A 52 7.93 -13.95 -4.45
N PRO A 53 7.63 -14.92 -5.33
CA PRO A 53 7.44 -14.67 -6.76
C PRO A 53 6.36 -13.61 -7.02
N GLY A 54 6.52 -12.83 -8.09
CA GLY A 54 5.64 -11.70 -8.34
C GLY A 54 5.72 -11.15 -9.76
N GLY A 55 4.56 -10.84 -10.33
CA GLY A 55 4.45 -10.28 -11.68
C GLY A 55 4.19 -8.77 -11.72
N TYR A 56 4.09 -8.06 -10.59
CA TYR A 56 3.70 -6.65 -10.62
C TYR A 56 4.88 -5.77 -11.06
N GLN A 57 4.61 -4.60 -11.64
CA GLN A 57 5.62 -3.58 -11.89
C GLN A 57 6.05 -2.99 -10.55
N ILE A 58 7.32 -3.14 -10.17
CA ILE A 58 7.84 -2.64 -8.89
C ILE A 58 8.31 -1.20 -9.10
N PHE A 59 7.84 -0.30 -8.24
CA PHE A 59 8.17 1.12 -8.33
C PHE A 59 8.65 1.73 -7.01
N ALA A 60 8.49 1.02 -5.89
CA ALA A 60 8.95 1.48 -4.58
C ALA A 60 9.18 0.30 -3.62
N ARG A 61 9.72 0.59 -2.45
CA ARG A 61 9.88 -0.36 -1.33
C ARG A 61 9.65 0.38 -0.02
N THR A 62 9.03 -0.30 0.95
CA THR A 62 8.91 0.16 2.33
C THR A 62 9.85 -0.63 3.24
N PRO A 63 10.55 0.01 4.19
CA PRO A 63 11.36 -0.69 5.20
C PRO A 63 10.48 -1.29 6.31
N VAL A 64 9.22 -0.85 6.40
CA VAL A 64 8.31 -1.24 7.47
C VAL A 64 7.59 -2.55 7.12
N PRO A 65 7.64 -3.58 7.99
CA PRO A 65 6.96 -4.84 7.74
C PRO A 65 5.45 -4.70 7.92
N ILE A 66 4.71 -5.36 7.04
CA ILE A 66 3.24 -5.45 7.06
C ILE A 66 2.74 -6.82 7.52
N TRP A 67 3.68 -7.75 7.74
CA TRP A 67 3.47 -9.10 8.24
C TRP A 67 4.47 -9.35 9.38
N ASP A 68 3.98 -9.77 10.54
CA ASP A 68 4.80 -10.08 11.71
C ASP A 68 4.52 -11.51 12.18
N SER A 69 5.44 -12.43 11.88
CA SER A 69 5.39 -13.81 12.37
C SER A 69 5.89 -13.98 13.80
N THR A 70 6.54 -12.94 14.36
CA THR A 70 7.13 -13.00 15.69
C THR A 70 6.17 -12.52 16.78
N GLY A 71 5.13 -11.77 16.41
CA GLY A 71 4.16 -11.20 17.34
C GLY A 71 4.74 -10.16 18.29
N ARG A 72 5.96 -9.67 18.02
CA ARG A 72 6.69 -8.73 18.88
C ARG A 72 6.27 -7.29 18.64
N ARG A 73 5.61 -6.99 17.52
CA ARG A 73 5.24 -5.62 17.15
C ARG A 73 3.85 -5.25 17.67
N PRO A 74 3.72 -4.30 18.62
CA PRO A 74 2.42 -3.93 19.20
C PRO A 74 1.40 -3.44 18.18
N ALA A 75 1.86 -2.81 17.10
CA ALA A 75 1.03 -2.27 16.01
C ALA A 75 0.13 -3.31 15.33
N PHE A 76 0.45 -4.60 15.45
CA PHE A 76 -0.32 -5.68 14.86
C PHE A 76 -1.49 -6.15 15.75
N GLY A 77 -1.58 -5.63 16.98
CA GLY A 77 -2.70 -5.92 17.89
C GLY A 77 -2.89 -7.41 18.20
N GLY A 78 -1.78 -8.17 18.24
CA GLY A 78 -1.80 -9.63 18.42
C GLY A 78 -2.09 -10.45 17.16
N GLY A 79 -2.31 -9.80 16.01
CA GLY A 79 -2.44 -10.45 14.70
C GLY A 79 -1.11 -10.61 13.96
N LEU A 80 -1.15 -11.29 12.81
CA LEU A 80 0.00 -11.45 11.92
C LEU A 80 0.07 -10.41 10.80
N CYS A 81 -1.08 -9.82 10.45
CA CYS A 81 -1.18 -8.85 9.36
C CYS A 81 -1.53 -7.48 9.92
N LEU A 82 -0.81 -6.46 9.44
CA LEU A 82 -1.02 -5.07 9.84
C LEU A 82 -2.38 -4.53 9.40
N PHE A 83 -2.89 -5.00 8.24
CA PHE A 83 -4.07 -4.43 7.61
C PHE A 83 -5.30 -5.31 7.81
N ARG A 84 -6.46 -4.67 7.84
CA ARG A 84 -7.79 -5.26 7.76
C ARG A 84 -8.50 -4.81 6.48
N PRO A 85 -9.44 -5.61 5.94
CA PRO A 85 -10.26 -5.16 4.82
C PRO A 85 -11.01 -3.87 5.17
N GLY A 86 -10.86 -2.85 4.32
CA GLY A 86 -11.45 -1.52 4.55
C GLY A 86 -10.46 -0.48 5.09
N ASP A 87 -9.27 -0.90 5.51
CA ASP A 87 -8.21 0.03 5.89
C ASP A 87 -7.74 0.85 4.70
N ARG A 88 -7.26 2.05 5.01
CA ARG A 88 -6.76 3.02 4.04
C ARG A 88 -5.29 3.26 4.30
N ILE A 89 -4.51 3.24 3.23
CA ILE A 89 -3.06 3.39 3.30
C ILE A 89 -2.68 4.64 2.52
N ARG A 90 -1.74 5.41 3.07
CA ARG A 90 -1.09 6.52 2.39
C ARG A 90 0.41 6.25 2.34
N PHE A 91 0.95 6.14 1.14
CA PHE A 91 2.39 6.10 0.95
C PHE A 91 2.98 7.51 1.13
N VAL A 92 4.07 7.59 1.87
CA VAL A 92 4.83 8.83 2.09
C VAL A 92 6.19 8.64 1.43
N PRO A 93 6.58 9.48 0.46
CA PRO A 93 7.92 9.43 -0.11
C PRO A 93 8.94 9.85 0.94
N VAL A 94 10.06 9.13 1.00
CA VAL A 94 11.15 9.37 1.94
C VAL A 94 12.48 9.36 1.19
N THR A 95 13.50 10.00 1.75
CA THR A 95 14.86 9.92 1.22
C THR A 95 15.48 8.55 1.52
N ARG A 96 16.68 8.30 0.96
CA ARG A 96 17.40 7.05 1.24
C ARG A 96 17.85 6.98 2.70
N GLU A 97 18.30 8.09 3.25
CA GLU A 97 18.75 8.21 4.64
C GLU A 97 17.60 7.95 5.62
N GLU A 98 16.42 8.52 5.35
CA GLU A 98 15.21 8.27 6.14
C GLU A 98 14.76 6.80 6.04
N TYR A 99 14.87 6.19 4.86
CA TYR A 99 14.61 4.76 4.66
C TYR A 99 15.53 3.91 5.52
N ASP A 100 16.85 4.14 5.45
CA ASP A 100 17.85 3.35 6.18
C ASP A 100 17.70 3.53 7.70
N ALA A 101 17.42 4.76 8.17
CA ALA A 101 17.14 5.03 9.58
C ALA A 101 15.86 4.32 10.06
N THR A 102 14.83 4.28 9.22
CA THR A 102 13.58 3.55 9.51
C THR A 102 13.84 2.04 9.57
N GLU A 103 14.62 1.49 8.63
CA GLU A 103 14.98 0.08 8.61
C GLU A 103 15.76 -0.31 9.88
N ALA A 104 16.71 0.51 10.32
CA ALA A 104 17.42 0.30 11.58
C ALA A 104 16.45 0.32 12.79
N ALA A 105 15.56 1.30 12.88
CA ALA A 105 14.56 1.37 13.95
C ALA A 105 13.59 0.17 13.94
N VAL A 106 13.22 -0.33 12.75
CA VAL A 106 12.38 -1.53 12.59
C VAL A 106 13.10 -2.77 13.10
N ASN A 107 14.40 -2.92 12.79
CA ASN A 107 15.22 -4.06 13.22
C ASN A 107 15.48 -4.05 14.73
N GLU A 108 15.59 -2.87 15.33
CA GLU A 108 15.72 -2.68 16.77
C GLU A 108 14.36 -2.67 17.50
N GLU A 109 13.26 -2.91 16.80
CA GLU A 109 11.89 -2.93 17.35
C GLU A 109 11.45 -1.60 18.02
N ARG A 110 12.10 -0.49 17.63
CA ARG A 110 11.79 0.87 18.11
C ARG A 110 10.89 1.67 17.16
N TYR A 111 10.57 1.12 15.99
CA TYR A 111 9.74 1.81 15.02
C TYR A 111 8.27 1.86 15.46
N ASP A 112 7.74 3.07 15.56
CA ASP A 112 6.33 3.31 15.85
C ASP A 112 5.54 3.50 14.54
N TYR A 113 4.43 2.77 14.44
CA TYR A 113 3.59 2.81 13.24
C TYR A 113 2.65 4.01 13.34
N THR A 114 2.64 4.85 12.30
CA THR A 114 1.66 5.93 12.19
C THR A 114 0.29 5.36 11.80
N ILE A 115 -0.44 4.86 12.79
CA ILE A 115 -1.82 4.38 12.65
C ILE A 115 -2.75 5.50 13.11
N VAL A 116 -3.52 6.05 12.18
CA VAL A 116 -4.56 7.03 12.51
C VAL A 116 -5.77 6.29 13.06
N GLU A 117 -6.38 6.81 14.12
CA GLU A 117 -7.62 6.26 14.69
C GLU A 117 -8.69 6.04 13.62
N TYR A 118 -9.54 5.04 13.86
CA TYR A 118 -10.57 4.65 12.91
C TYR A 118 -11.44 5.85 12.52
N GLN A 119 -11.43 6.15 11.23
CA GLN A 119 -12.28 7.15 10.63
C GLN A 119 -13.35 6.45 9.79
N LYS A 120 -14.62 6.68 10.14
CA LYS A 120 -15.77 6.12 9.42
C LYS A 120 -15.76 6.56 7.96
N PHE A 121 -15.65 5.59 7.05
CA PHE A 121 -15.75 5.86 5.62
C PHE A 121 -17.23 5.95 5.21
N VAL A 122 -17.68 7.16 4.87
CA VAL A 122 -19.06 7.41 4.45
C VAL A 122 -19.14 7.44 2.92
N VAL A 123 -19.71 6.38 2.34
CA VAL A 123 -19.83 6.22 0.87
C VAL A 123 -20.54 7.41 0.21
N ARG A 124 -21.58 7.96 0.85
CA ARG A 124 -22.28 9.17 0.35
C ARG A 124 -21.33 10.35 0.22
N SER A 125 -20.52 10.61 1.25
CA SER A 125 -19.56 11.71 1.26
C SER A 125 -18.48 11.49 0.20
N TYR A 126 -17.99 10.26 0.05
CA TYR A 126 -17.05 9.89 -1.00
C TYR A 126 -17.62 10.13 -2.41
N ASN A 127 -18.83 9.66 -2.68
CA ASN A 127 -19.47 9.87 -3.99
C ASN A 127 -19.68 11.37 -4.29
N GLY A 128 -20.09 12.14 -3.29
CA GLY A 128 -20.21 13.60 -3.41
C GLY A 128 -18.86 14.28 -3.70
N TRP A 129 -17.77 13.79 -3.11
CA TRP A 129 -16.42 14.27 -3.40
C TRP A 129 -15.96 13.86 -4.80
N VAL A 130 -16.15 12.61 -5.23
CA VAL A 130 -15.82 12.14 -6.58
C VAL A 130 -16.53 12.96 -7.64
N ALA A 131 -17.81 13.26 -7.46
CA ALA A 131 -18.58 14.09 -8.40
C ALA A 131 -17.96 15.50 -8.57
N LYS A 132 -17.52 16.11 -7.46
CA LYS A 132 -16.84 17.42 -7.48
C LYS A 132 -15.49 17.35 -8.21
N VAL A 133 -14.71 16.31 -7.94
CA VAL A 133 -13.40 16.10 -8.57
C VAL A 133 -13.52 15.82 -10.07
N GLY A 134 -14.53 15.05 -10.48
CA GLY A 134 -14.82 14.77 -11.89
C GLY A 134 -15.25 16.00 -12.68
N ALA A 135 -16.04 16.89 -12.08
CA ALA A 135 -16.47 18.14 -12.71
C ALA A 135 -15.31 19.15 -12.90
N GLY A 136 -14.27 19.10 -12.07
CA GLY A 136 -13.09 19.95 -12.20
C GLY A 136 -12.07 19.49 -13.25
N ALA A 137 -12.19 18.27 -13.78
CA ALA A 137 -11.27 17.73 -14.78
C ALA A 137 -11.65 18.13 -16.23
N THR A 138 -12.87 18.62 -16.46
CA THR A 138 -13.39 18.92 -17.80
C THR A 138 -13.08 20.34 -18.29
N THR A 139 -12.49 21.20 -17.46
CA THR A 139 -12.22 22.62 -17.77
C THR A 139 -10.78 22.91 -18.20
N GLY A 140 -9.92 21.89 -18.36
CA GLY A 140 -8.50 22.05 -18.70
C GLY A 140 -8.06 21.60 -20.11
N ALA A 141 -8.97 21.14 -20.97
CA ALA A 141 -8.64 20.62 -22.30
C ALA A 141 -9.12 21.56 -23.42
N THR A 142 -8.57 22.77 -23.47
CA THR A 142 -8.58 23.64 -24.67
C THR A 142 -7.28 24.40 -24.75
N ALA A 143 -6.37 23.90 -25.58
CA ALA A 143 -5.33 24.65 -26.28
C ALA A 143 -4.91 23.84 -27.51
#